data_AF-A0YUQ0-F1
#
_entry.id   AF-A0YUQ0-F1
#
_cell.length_a   1.000
_cell.length_b   1.000
_cell.length_c   1.000
_cell.angle_alpha   90.00
_cell.angle_beta   90.00
_cell.angle_gamma   90.00
#
_symmetry.space_group_name_H-M   'P 1'
#
loop_
_entity.id
_entity.type
_entity.pdbx_description
1 polymer ?
#
loop_
_entity_poly.entity_id
_entity_poly.type
_entity_poly.pdbx_seq_one_letter_code
_entity_poly.pdbx_strand_id
1 'polypeptide(L)' 'MAGIPEYWIFDPTQQKVVILNLVEGLYEQVELKENDRIDSQIFPELALTVEQVLQA' A
#
# COMPACT_ATOMS: atom_id res chain seq x y z
N MET A 1 18.50 4.12 -13.64
CA MET A 1 18.06 2.86 -12.99
C MET A 1 16.55 3.00 -12.82
N ALA A 2 15.74 2.08 -13.35
CA ALA A 2 14.28 2.18 -13.26
C ALA A 2 13.81 1.43 -12.00
N GLY A 3 13.29 2.15 -11.03
CA GLY A 3 12.59 1.58 -9.88
C GLY A 3 11.08 1.73 -10.05
N ILE A 4 10.30 0.90 -9.37
CA ILE A 4 8.84 1.02 -9.31
C ILE A 4 8.52 2.12 -8.29
N PRO A 5 7.79 3.20 -8.66
CA PRO A 5 7.48 4.29 -7.75
C PRO A 5 6.71 3.87 -6.50
N GLU A 6 5.80 2.90 -6.64
CA GLU A 6 4.95 2.40 -5.56
C GLU A 6 4.71 0.89 -5.75
N TYR A 7 4.98 0.10 -4.72
CA TYR A 7 4.88 -1.37 -4.74
C TYR A 7 4.11 -1.89 -3.52
N TRP A 8 3.14 -2.76 -3.72
CA TRP A 8 2.20 -3.16 -2.67
C TRP A 8 2.34 -4.64 -2.33
N ILE A 9 2.30 -4.95 -1.05
CA ILE A 9 2.33 -6.31 -0.51
C ILE A 9 1.06 -6.52 0.30
N PHE A 10 0.26 -7.49 -0.12
CA PHE A 10 -0.96 -7.89 0.59
C PHE A 10 -0.66 -9.12 1.45
N ASP A 11 -0.99 -9.05 2.74
CA ASP A 11 -0.91 -10.18 3.66
C ASP A 11 -2.30 -10.43 4.29
N PRO A 12 -3.10 -11.30 3.66
CA PRO A 12 -4.43 -11.67 4.16
C PRO A 12 -4.39 -12.43 5.48
N THR A 13 -3.28 -13.11 5.81
CA THR A 13 -3.17 -13.87 7.07
C THR A 13 -3.03 -12.93 8.26
N GLN A 14 -2.31 -11.82 8.09
CA GLN A 14 -2.16 -10.77 9.09
C GLN A 14 -3.14 -9.60 8.94
N GLN A 15 -4.07 -9.68 7.98
CA GLN A 15 -5.04 -8.61 7.66
C GLN A 15 -4.37 -7.24 7.47
N LYS A 16 -3.27 -7.23 6.71
CA LYS A 16 -2.45 -6.03 6.49
C LYS A 16 -2.06 -5.84 5.03
N VAL A 17 -1.80 -4.59 4.68
CA VAL A 17 -1.19 -4.19 3.42
C VAL A 17 0.05 -3.37 3.74
N VAL A 18 1.14 -3.62 3.01
CA VAL A 18 2.36 -2.82 3.10
C VAL A 18 2.57 -2.12 1.75
N ILE A 19 2.66 -0.81 1.77
CA ILE A 19 2.94 0.02 0.59
C ILE A 19 4.37 0.50 0.70
N LEU A 20 5.17 0.21 -0.32
CA LEU A 20 6.55 0.66 -0.45
C LEU A 20 6.63 1.77 -1.49
N ASN A 21 6.98 2.97 -1.04
CA ASN A 21 7.15 4.15 -1.88
C ASN A 21 8.64 4.34 -2.18
N LEU A 22 8.99 4.56 -3.44
CA LEU A 22 10.36 4.86 -3.84
C LEU A 22 10.65 6.35 -3.65
N VAL A 23 11.30 6.70 -2.54
CA VAL A 23 11.67 8.07 -2.17
C VAL A 23 13.19 8.18 -2.19
N GLU A 24 13.72 9.10 -2.99
CA GLU A 24 15.17 9.35 -3.12
C GLU A 24 16.03 8.10 -3.37
N GLY A 25 15.46 7.10 -4.06
CA GLY A 25 16.14 5.84 -4.38
C GLY A 25 16.07 4.76 -3.30
N LEU A 26 15.32 4.99 -2.22
CA LEU A 26 15.05 4.04 -1.14
C LEU A 26 13.55 3.71 -1.08
N TYR A 27 13.22 2.49 -0.68
CA TYR A 27 11.83 2.10 -0.45
C TYR A 27 11.44 2.39 0.98
N GLU A 28 10.54 3.36 1.17
CA GLU A 28 9.90 3.64 2.45
C GLU A 28 8.61 2.84 2.58
N GLN A 29 8.46 2.12 3.68
CA GLN A 29 7.30 1.26 3.93
C GLN A 29 6.23 1.97 4.77
N VAL A 30 4.97 1.77 4.39
CA VAL A 30 3.78 2.15 5.14
C VAL A 30 2.97 0.89 5.38
N GLU A 31 2.81 0.50 6.63
CA GLU A 31 1.95 -0.62 7.02
C GLU A 31 0.56 -0.11 7.37
N LEU A 32 -0.45 -0.73 6.76
CA LEU A 32 -1.87 -0.41 6.93
C LEU A 32 -2.62 -1.68 7.32
N LYS A 33 -3.61 -1.57 8.20
CA LYS A 33 -4.38 -2.72 8.71
C LYS A 33 -5.87 -2.42 8.80
N GLU A 34 -6.67 -3.48 8.77
CA GLU A 34 -8.11 -3.42 9.07
C GLU A 34 -8.85 -2.31 8.30
N ASN A 35 -9.28 -1.25 8.98
CA ASN A 35 -10.06 -0.14 8.39
C ASN A 35 -9.20 1.05 7.96
N ASP A 36 -7.88 0.92 8.00
CA ASP A 36 -6.98 1.96 7.50
C ASP A 36 -7.27 2.22 6.02
N ARG A 37 -7.40 3.50 5.70
CA ARG A 37 -7.55 3.96 4.32
C ARG A 37 -6.21 3.80 3.61
N ILE A 38 -6.27 3.29 2.39
CA ILE A 38 -5.11 3.22 1.51
C ILE A 38 -4.91 4.59 0.87
N ASP A 39 -3.86 5.29 1.30
CA ASP A 39 -3.40 6.52 0.66
C ASP A 39 -2.27 6.19 -0.33
N SER A 40 -2.65 6.01 -1.60
CA SER A 40 -1.72 5.83 -2.71
C SER A 40 -1.28 7.18 -3.26
N GLN A 41 0.04 7.34 -3.46
CA GLN A 41 0.60 8.53 -4.10
C GLN A 41 0.38 8.50 -5.62
N ILE A 42 0.26 7.31 -6.21
CA ILE A 42 0.02 7.12 -7.64
C ILE A 42 -1.48 7.22 -7.98
N PHE A 43 -2.35 6.79 -7.07
CA PHE A 43 -3.80 6.78 -7.24
C PHE A 43 -4.50 7.54 -6.09
N PRO A 44 -4.41 8.89 -6.06
CA PRO A 44 -4.95 9.69 -4.95
C PRO A 44 -6.48 9.61 -4.82
N GLU A 45 -7.19 9.26 -5.89
CA GLU A 45 -8.64 9.07 -5.89
C GLU A 45 -9.08 7.69 -5.39
N LEU A 46 -8.12 6.78 -5.14
CA LEU A 46 -8.44 5.49 -4.58
C LEU A 46 -8.96 5.66 -3.15
N ALA A 47 -10.22 5.31 -2.95
CA ALA A 47 -10.91 5.41 -1.67
C ALA A 47 -11.29 4.02 -1.17
N LEU A 48 -10.28 3.20 -0.87
CA LEU A 48 -10.45 1.85 -0.34
C LEU A 48 -9.79 1.71 1.03
N THR A 49 -10.34 0.85 1.87
CA THR A 49 -9.70 0.39 3.11
C THR A 49 -8.96 -0.93 2.88
N VAL A 50 -8.05 -1.28 3.78
CA VAL A 50 -7.34 -2.57 3.77
C VAL A 50 -8.32 -3.74 3.77
N GLU A 51 -9.36 -3.69 4.61
CA GLU A 51 -10.40 -4.71 4.68
C GLU A 51 -11.08 -4.92 3.32
N GLN A 52 -11.49 -3.84 2.64
CA GLN A 52 -12.16 -3.91 1.35
C GLN A 52 -11.28 -4.55 0.27
N VAL A 53 -9.97 -4.28 0.29
CA VAL A 53 -9.06 -4.86 -0.71
C VAL A 53 -8.75 -6.32 -0.41
N LEU A 54 -8.70 -6.73 0.85
CA LEU A 54 -8.41 -8.12 1.25
C LEU A 54 -9.64 -9.04 1.17
N GLN A 55 -10.86 -8.49 1.15
CA GLN A 55 -12.12 -9.25 1.07
C GLN A 55 -12.71 -9.35 -0.35
N ALA A 56 -12.07 -8.74 -1.35
CA ALA A 56 -12.55 -8.70 -2.75
C ALA A 56 -12.44 -10.03 -3.50
#